data_AF-A0AAC9MYR7-F1
#
_entry.id   AF-A0AAC9MYR7-F1
#
_cell.length_a   1.000
_cell.length_b   1.000
_cell.length_c   1.000
_cell.angle_alpha   90.00
_cell.angle_beta   90.00
_cell.angle_gamma   90.00
#
_symmetry.space_group_name_H-M   'P 1'
#
loop_
_entity.id
_entity.type
_entity.pdbx_description
1 polymer ?
#
loop_
_entity_poly.entity_id
_entity_poly.type
_entity_poly.pdbx_seq_one_letter_code
_entity_poly.pdbx_strand_id
1 'polypeptide(L)'
;MAHKFTLALSREITDDELTKLRQAGSGEATASTTTLPTNPDVTVGQLDFDVEGESLSGAIDAALAAIKTIPDLGVPGLSVPAQPTGASDGGAVGEESPAAELASGGQR
;
A
#
# COMPACT_ATOMS: atom_id res chain seq x y z
N MET A 1 -8.55 4.80 11.00
CA MET A 1 -7.32 5.55 10.64
C MET A 1 -7.42 5.84 9.15
N ALA A 2 -6.99 6.99 8.67
CA ALA A 2 -7.03 7.30 7.23
C ALA A 2 -5.75 6.76 6.59
N HIS A 3 -5.92 5.84 5.63
CA HIS A 3 -4.81 5.26 4.87
C HIS A 3 -4.73 5.92 3.50
N LYS A 4 -3.50 6.18 3.06
CA LYS A 4 -3.19 6.83 1.79
C LYS A 4 -2.23 5.96 1.01
N PHE A 5 -2.59 5.67 -0.24
CA PHE A 5 -1.72 4.96 -1.16
C PHE A 5 -1.99 5.39 -2.59
N THR A 6 -1.00 5.16 -3.43
CA THR A 6 -0.99 5.64 -4.81
C THR A 6 -0.63 4.48 -5.74
N LEU A 7 -1.40 4.30 -6.80
CA LEU A 7 -1.14 3.30 -7.85
C LEU A 7 -0.76 4.02 -9.13
N ALA A 8 0.47 3.78 -9.60
CA ALA A 8 0.90 4.18 -10.94
C ALA A 8 0.45 3.10 -11.94
N LEU A 9 -0.21 3.54 -13.01
CA LEU A 9 -0.78 2.68 -14.04
C LEU A 9 0.19 2.51 -15.21
N SER A 10 -0.05 1.51 -16.04
CA SER A 10 0.76 1.24 -17.25
C SER A 10 0.50 2.22 -18.40
N ARG A 11 -0.61 2.96 -18.34
CA ARG A 11 -1.00 3.98 -19.32
C ARG A 11 -1.86 5.05 -18.66
N GLU A 12 -2.11 6.14 -19.37
CA GLU A 12 -3.15 7.11 -18.99
C GLU A 12 -4.53 6.46 -19.03
N ILE A 13 -5.36 6.76 -18.03
CA ILE A 13 -6.75 6.31 -17.96
C ILE A 13 -7.69 7.47 -18.29
N THR A 14 -8.78 7.13 -18.96
CA THR A 14 -9.86 8.07 -19.26
C THR A 14 -10.82 8.24 -18.09
N ASP A 15 -11.61 9.31 -18.09
CA ASP A 15 -12.66 9.55 -17.07
C ASP A 15 -13.70 8.41 -17.01
N ASP A 16 -13.96 7.74 -18.13
CA ASP A 16 -14.86 6.58 -18.20
C ASP A 16 -14.25 5.36 -17.48
N GLU A 17 -12.96 5.09 -17.72
CA GLU A 17 -12.20 4.05 -17.02
C GLU A 17 -12.11 4.35 -15.52
N LEU A 18 -11.84 5.60 -15.14
CA LEU A 18 -11.86 6.03 -13.75
C LEU A 18 -13.23 5.78 -13.11
N THR A 19 -14.31 6.13 -13.81
CA THR A 19 -15.68 5.91 -13.32
C THR A 19 -15.98 4.42 -13.14
N LYS A 20 -15.48 3.55 -14.02
CA LYS A 20 -15.57 2.10 -13.87
C LYS A 20 -14.79 1.61 -12.65
N LEU A 21 -13.57 2.11 -12.44
CA LEU A 21 -12.75 1.75 -11.29
C LEU A 21 -13.43 2.13 -9.97
N ARG A 22 -13.99 3.35 -9.89
CA ARG A 22 -14.74 3.83 -8.71
C ARG A 22 -15.95 2.94 -8.43
N GLN A 23 -16.72 2.59 -9.46
CA GLN A 23 -17.87 1.68 -9.33
C GLN A 23 -17.46 0.24 -8.97
N ALA A 24 -16.28 -0.21 -9.39
CA ALA A 24 -15.76 -1.54 -9.11
C ALA A 24 -15.16 -1.69 -7.70
N GLY A 25 -15.17 -0.63 -6.88
CA GLY A 25 -14.70 -0.67 -5.49
C GLY A 25 -13.43 0.14 -5.22
N SER A 26 -12.93 0.92 -6.19
CA SER A 26 -11.84 1.87 -5.96
C SER A 26 -12.26 3.10 -5.11
N GLY A 27 -13.55 3.23 -4.78
CA GLY A 27 -14.05 4.24 -3.85
C GLY A 27 -13.89 5.68 -4.37
N GLU A 28 -13.43 6.58 -3.49
CA GLU A 28 -13.15 7.99 -3.81
C GLU A 28 -11.75 8.22 -4.39
N ALA A 29 -11.20 7.23 -5.10
CA ALA A 29 -9.93 7.38 -5.80
C ALA A 29 -9.97 8.55 -6.80
N THR A 30 -8.93 9.38 -6.76
CA THR A 30 -8.72 10.49 -7.69
C THR A 30 -7.70 10.09 -8.76
N ALA A 31 -8.02 10.32 -10.03
CA ALA A 31 -7.05 10.15 -11.10
C ALA A 31 -6.19 11.41 -11.26
N SER A 32 -4.90 11.21 -11.46
CA SER A 32 -3.91 12.21 -11.82
C SER A 32 -2.98 11.64 -12.89
N THR A 33 -2.15 12.47 -13.49
CA THR A 33 -1.07 12.01 -14.39
C THR A 33 0.26 12.09 -13.66
N THR A 34 1.12 11.11 -13.90
CA THR A 34 2.47 11.03 -13.36
C THR A 34 3.41 10.48 -14.42
N THR A 35 4.71 10.40 -14.11
CA THR A 35 5.69 9.77 -15.01
C THR A 35 6.13 8.43 -14.45
N LEU A 36 6.50 7.48 -15.33
CA LEU A 36 6.95 6.16 -14.86
C LEU A 36 8.21 6.30 -14.00
N PRO A 37 8.29 5.58 -12.87
CA PRO A 37 9.47 5.61 -12.00
C PRO A 37 10.73 5.07 -12.71
N THR A 38 10.53 4.21 -13.72
CA THR A 38 11.61 3.66 -14.56
C THR A 38 11.90 4.50 -15.79
N ASN A 39 11.01 5.41 -16.20
CA ASN A 39 11.14 6.20 -17.42
C ASN A 39 10.38 7.54 -17.32
N PRO A 40 11.05 8.64 -16.94
CA PRO A 40 10.39 9.91 -16.67
C PRO A 40 9.82 10.61 -17.93
N ASP A 41 10.24 10.20 -19.13
CA ASP A 41 9.69 10.69 -20.40
C ASP A 41 8.33 10.08 -20.76
N VAL A 42 7.86 9.08 -20.00
CA VAL A 42 6.59 8.39 -20.24
C VAL A 42 5.57 8.83 -19.21
N THR A 43 4.58 9.60 -19.68
CA THR A 43 3.41 9.97 -18.88
C THR A 43 2.44 8.79 -18.77
N VAL A 44 1.98 8.53 -17.56
CA VAL A 44 1.01 7.48 -17.23
C VAL A 44 -0.04 7.99 -16.27
N GLY A 45 -1.15 7.27 -16.16
CA GLY A 45 -2.17 7.53 -15.16
C GLY A 45 -1.69 7.15 -13.76
N GLN A 46 -2.16 7.88 -12.77
CA GLN A 46 -1.97 7.63 -11.36
C GLN A 46 -3.32 7.68 -10.67
N LEU A 47 -3.54 6.77 -9.73
CA LEU A 47 -4.71 6.78 -8.86
C LEU A 47 -4.26 7.02 -7.43
N ASP A 48 -4.78 8.07 -6.82
CA ASP A 48 -4.58 8.39 -5.41
C ASP A 48 -5.81 7.97 -4.61
N PHE A 49 -5.57 7.15 -3.60
CA PHE A 49 -6.60 6.60 -2.74
C PHE A 49 -6.45 7.18 -1.34
N ASP A 50 -7.51 7.84 -0.87
CA ASP A 50 -7.69 8.24 0.52
C ASP A 50 -8.83 7.39 1.07
N VAL A 51 -8.49 6.35 1.83
CA VAL A 51 -9.47 5.40 2.36
C VAL A 51 -9.51 5.48 3.87
N GLU A 52 -10.70 5.70 4.39
CA GLU A 52 -10.97 5.65 5.82
C GLU A 52 -11.40 4.23 6.20
N GLY A 53 -10.63 3.54 7.03
CA GLY A 53 -10.92 2.14 7.36
C GLY A 53 -9.99 1.51 8.40
N GLU A 54 -10.17 0.21 8.59
CA GLU A 54 -9.43 -0.61 9.57
C GLU A 54 -8.17 -1.27 8.95
N SER A 55 -8.06 -1.38 7.62
CA SER A 55 -6.89 -2.03 6.97
C SER A 55 -6.58 -1.54 5.55
N LEU A 56 -5.34 -1.06 5.35
CA LEU A 56 -4.75 -0.68 4.07
C LEU A 56 -4.75 -1.82 3.04
N SER A 57 -4.43 -3.05 3.47
CA SER A 57 -4.32 -4.22 2.59
C SER A 57 -5.62 -4.54 1.86
N GLY A 58 -6.76 -4.48 2.55
CA GLY A 58 -8.07 -4.69 1.93
C GLY A 58 -8.42 -3.64 0.87
N ALA A 59 -8.02 -2.38 1.10
CA ALA A 59 -8.23 -1.32 0.13
C ALA A 59 -7.33 -1.48 -1.11
N ILE A 60 -6.06 -1.87 -0.93
CA ILE A 60 -5.15 -2.16 -2.04
C ILE A 60 -5.66 -3.34 -2.86
N ASP A 61 -6.14 -4.42 -2.21
CA ASP A 61 -6.68 -5.60 -2.90
C ASP A 61 -7.93 -5.25 -3.72
N ALA A 62 -8.86 -4.46 -3.16
CA ALA A 62 -10.03 -3.98 -3.87
C ALA A 62 -9.66 -3.10 -5.08
N ALA A 63 -8.69 -2.20 -4.92
CA ALA A 63 -8.20 -1.36 -6.01
C ALA A 63 -7.53 -2.20 -7.13
N LEU A 64 -6.70 -3.18 -6.78
CA LEU A 64 -6.09 -4.10 -7.73
C LEU A 64 -7.14 -4.98 -8.45
N ALA A 65 -8.15 -5.44 -7.72
CA ALA A 65 -9.27 -6.18 -8.30
C ALA A 65 -10.05 -5.33 -9.29
N ALA A 66 -10.30 -4.06 -8.97
CA ALA A 66 -10.94 -3.11 -9.88
C ALA A 66 -10.09 -2.88 -11.15
N ILE A 67 -8.78 -2.68 -11.02
CA ILE A 67 -7.89 -2.46 -12.18
C ILE A 67 -7.88 -3.66 -13.12
N LYS A 68 -7.96 -4.89 -12.58
CA LYS A 68 -8.08 -6.12 -13.39
C LYS A 68 -9.36 -6.19 -14.22
N THR A 69 -10.39 -5.40 -13.92
CA THR A 69 -11.62 -5.35 -14.74
C THR A 69 -11.41 -4.59 -16.05
N ILE A 70 -10.35 -3.76 -16.14
CA ILE A 70 -10.01 -3.03 -17.35
C ILE A 70 -8.95 -3.84 -18.10
N PRO A 71 -9.27 -4.36 -19.30
CA PRO A 71 -8.29 -5.10 -20.08
C PRO A 71 -7.15 -4.16 -20.49
N ASP A 72 -5.93 -4.71 -20.50
CA ASP A 72 -4.70 -3.99 -20.87
C ASP A 72 -4.26 -2.89 -19.88
N LEU A 73 -4.92 -2.79 -18.71
CA LEU A 73 -4.52 -1.89 -17.63
C LEU A 73 -3.77 -2.67 -16.53
N GLY A 74 -2.52 -2.28 -16.29
CA GLY A 74 -1.65 -2.86 -15.28
C GLY A 74 -1.17 -1.82 -14.27
N VAL A 75 -0.60 -2.31 -13.16
CA VAL A 75 -0.03 -1.48 -12.09
C VAL A 75 1.49 -1.73 -12.03
N PRO A 76 2.30 -1.00 -12.82
CA PRO A 76 3.75 -1.09 -12.76
C PRO A 76 4.34 -0.56 -11.45
N GLY A 77 3.62 0.29 -10.71
CA GLY A 77 4.11 0.88 -9.47
C GLY A 77 3.03 1.03 -8.42
N LEU A 78 3.34 0.60 -7.19
CA LEU A 78 2.56 0.87 -5.99
C LEU A 78 3.44 1.72 -5.07
N SER A 79 2.93 2.90 -4.70
CA SER A 79 3.59 3.81 -3.76
C SER A 79 2.73 3.92 -2.51
N VAL A 80 3.29 3.52 -1.37
CA VAL A 80 2.64 3.67 -0.07
C VAL A 80 3.50 4.62 0.76
N PRO A 81 3.09 5.89 0.97
CA PRO A 81 3.82 6.78 1.85
C PRO A 81 3.86 6.20 3.26
N ALA A 82 4.93 6.50 4.01
CA ALA A 82 5.09 6.05 5.39
C ALA A 82 3.84 6.40 6.20
N GLN A 83 3.02 5.39 6.45
CA GLN A 83 1.81 5.51 7.25
C GLN A 83 2.25 5.80 8.69
N PRO A 84 1.55 6.69 9.42
CA PRO A 84 1.85 6.88 10.83
C PRO A 84 1.78 5.51 11.51
N THR A 85 2.91 5.06 12.05
CA THR A 85 3.05 3.77 12.74
C THR A 85 2.14 3.79 13.96
N GLY A 86 0.92 3.31 13.77
CA GLY A 86 -0.14 3.25 14.77
C GLY A 86 -0.66 1.83 14.92
N ALA A 87 0.19 0.82 14.84
CA ALA A 87 -0.12 -0.52 15.31
C ALA A 87 1.19 -1.15 15.77
N SER A 88 1.31 -1.33 17.08
CA SER A 88 2.33 -2.17 17.68
C SER A 88 2.27 -3.55 17.03
N ASP A 89 3.15 -3.81 16.07
CA ASP A 89 3.57 -5.17 15.71
C ASP A 89 4.44 -5.68 16.87
N GLY A 90 3.75 -6.01 17.97
CA GLY A 90 4.32 -6.59 19.17
C GLY A 90 4.16 -8.11 19.12
N GLY A 91 4.63 -8.75 18.05
CA GLY A 91 4.55 -10.19 17.95
C GLY A 91 5.14 -10.75 16.66
N ALA A 92 6.45 -10.99 16.63
CA ALA A 92 6.96 -12.35 16.75
C ALA A 92 8.50 -12.42 16.62
N VAL A 93 9.09 -13.02 17.66
CA VAL A 93 10.18 -14.02 17.67
C VAL A 93 11.61 -13.65 17.24
N GLY A 94 12.52 -13.92 18.18
CA GLY A 94 13.68 -14.76 17.88
C GLY A 94 15.04 -14.10 18.02
N GLU A 95 15.55 -13.99 19.24
CA GLU A 95 16.98 -14.27 19.45
C GLU A 95 17.16 -15.03 20.76
N GLU A 96 17.00 -16.35 20.68
CA GLU A 96 17.56 -17.28 21.64
C GLU A 96 19.07 -17.33 21.42
N SER A 97 19.88 -16.89 22.39
CA SER A 97 21.01 -17.69 22.85
C SER A 97 21.65 -17.16 24.13
N PRO A 98 22.26 -18.08 24.93
CA PRO A 98 22.39 -17.95 26.37
C PRO A 98 23.77 -17.43 26.76
N ALA A 99 23.84 -16.61 27.81
CA ALA A 99 25.09 -16.32 28.49
C ALA A 99 24.88 -16.48 29.99
N ALA A 100 25.54 -17.51 30.52
CA ALA A 100 25.61 -17.84 31.92
C ALA A 100 26.24 -16.71 32.75
N GLU A 101 25.66 -16.43 33.91
CA GLU A 101 26.38 -15.80 35.04
C GLU A 101 25.78 -16.38 36.33
N LEU A 102 26.28 -17.54 36.75
CA LEU A 102 27.31 -17.69 37.79
C LEU A 102 26.88 -17.15 39.16
N ALA A 103 26.77 -18.10 40.08
CA ALA A 103 26.42 -17.94 41.48
C ALA A 103 27.34 -16.98 42.25
N SER A 104 26.73 -16.09 43.06
CA SER A 104 27.22 -15.56 44.34
C SER A 104 26.15 -14.59 44.88
N GLY A 105 25.73 -14.55 46.14
CA GLY A 105 26.15 -15.25 47.35
C GLY A 105 25.08 -15.10 48.44
N GLY A 106 25.21 -15.92 49.48
CA GLY A 106 24.26 -16.01 50.58
C GLY A 106 24.12 -14.72 51.40
N GLN A 107 22.91 -14.49 51.89
CA GLN A 107 22.64 -13.54 52.97
C GLN A 107 22.47 -14.32 54.28
N ARG A 108 23.18 -13.84 55.30
CA ARG A 108 23.27 -14.37 56.65
C ARG A 108 22.15 -13.81 57.51
#